data_AF-A0AAV5SY10-F1
#
_entry.id   AF-A0AAV5SY10-F1
#
_cell.length_a   1.000
_cell.length_b   1.000
_cell.length_c   1.000
_cell.angle_alpha   90.00
_cell.angle_beta   90.00
_cell.angle_gamma   90.00
#
_symmetry.space_group_name_H-M   'P 1'
#
loop_
_entity.id
_entity.type
_entity.pdbx_description
1 polymer ?
#
loop_
_entity_poly.entity_id
_entity_poly.type
_entity_poly.pdbx_seq_one_letter_code
_entity_poly.pdbx_strand_id
1 'polypeptide(L)'
;ENPLLFVKNEQVDAHTYIHQIESGTIFYRNGESLWARENGKRIEVKLMGGHHYSIMTAVEDSIYYGSNWKRKIYRAVFIPPDVIETYYLRDLLKDENLHQGGLCSIVSDGNLYIY
;
A
#
# COMPACT_ATOMS: atom_id res chain seq x y z
N GLU A 1 9.53 -26.84 8.07
CA GLU A 1 9.55 -25.37 7.98
C GLU A 1 10.62 -24.99 6.98
N ASN A 2 10.23 -24.35 5.88
CA ASN A 2 11.18 -23.96 4.85
C ASN A 2 11.72 -22.58 5.24
N PRO A 3 13.02 -22.42 5.55
CA PRO A 3 13.56 -21.13 5.93
C PRO A 3 13.34 -20.15 4.77
N LEU A 4 12.94 -18.91 5.10
CA LEU A 4 12.85 -17.79 4.16
C LEU A 4 14.23 -17.58 3.52
N LEU A 5 14.46 -18.29 2.43
CA LEU A 5 15.67 -18.24 1.62
C LEU A 5 15.57 -16.95 0.81
N PHE A 6 16.06 -15.85 1.36
CA PHE A 6 16.36 -14.64 0.59
C PHE A 6 17.57 -14.96 -0.32
N VAL A 7 17.33 -15.65 -1.44
CA VAL A 7 18.41 -16.15 -2.32
C VAL A 7 18.89 -15.10 -3.33
N LYS A 8 18.41 -13.86 -3.27
CA LYS A 8 18.79 -12.86 -4.25
C LYS A 8 18.85 -11.48 -3.63
N ASN A 9 20.06 -10.92 -3.60
CA ASN A 9 20.25 -9.49 -3.42
C ASN A 9 19.62 -8.80 -4.65
N GLU A 10 18.37 -8.36 -4.49
CA GLU A 10 17.73 -7.53 -5.50
C GLU A 10 18.19 -6.09 -5.29
N GLN A 11 18.77 -5.49 -6.33
CA GLN A 11 19.02 -4.05 -6.32
C GLN A 11 17.68 -3.33 -6.49
N VAL A 12 17.39 -2.45 -5.54
CA VAL A 12 16.19 -1.61 -5.55
C VAL A 12 16.65 -0.16 -5.60
N ASP A 13 15.93 0.67 -6.36
CA ASP A 13 16.23 2.11 -6.44
C ASP A 13 16.04 2.78 -5.07
N ALA A 14 16.85 3.81 -4.78
CA ALA A 14 16.84 4.52 -3.49
C ALA A 14 15.48 5.16 -3.14
N HIS A 15 14.63 5.40 -4.14
CA HIS A 15 13.29 5.96 -3.97
C HIS A 15 12.17 4.90 -4.03
N THR A 16 12.52 3.65 -3.75
CA THR A 16 11.55 2.54 -3.66
C THR A 16 11.25 2.20 -2.22
N TYR A 17 9.96 2.13 -1.88
CA TYR A 17 9.49 1.58 -0.62
C TYR A 17 8.99 0.16 -0.83
N ILE A 18 9.15 -0.68 0.19
CA ILE A 18 8.87 -2.11 0.12
C ILE A 18 7.85 -2.46 1.21
N HIS A 19 6.84 -3.23 0.84
CA HIS A 19 5.79 -3.73 1.71
C HIS A 19 5.63 -5.23 1.47
N GLN A 20 5.61 -6.04 2.52
CA GLN A 20 5.29 -7.46 2.43
C GLN A 20 3.90 -7.71 3.02
N ILE A 21 3.05 -8.41 2.28
CA ILE A 21 1.72 -8.85 2.76
C ILE A 21 1.80 -10.28 3.34
N GLU A 22 0.74 -10.74 4.00
CA GLU A 22 0.75 -12.00 4.77
C GLU A 22 1.00 -13.25 3.93
N SER A 23 0.49 -13.32 2.69
CA SER A 23 0.78 -14.38 1.71
C SER A 23 2.25 -14.45 1.30
N GLY A 24 3.07 -13.49 1.73
CA GLY A 24 4.49 -13.39 1.41
C GLY A 24 4.80 -12.60 0.14
N THR A 25 3.78 -12.14 -0.59
CA THR A 25 3.96 -11.27 -1.77
C THR A 25 4.66 -9.98 -1.36
N ILE A 26 5.73 -9.63 -2.08
CA ILE A 26 6.48 -8.40 -1.87
C ILE A 26 6.00 -7.37 -2.90
N PHE A 27 5.46 -6.27 -2.39
CA PHE A 27 5.15 -5.08 -3.14
C PHE A 27 6.28 -4.06 -3.02
N TYR A 28 6.56 -3.43 -4.14
CA TYR A 28 7.48 -2.33 -4.28
C TYR A 28 6.69 -1.15 -4.80
N ARG A 29 7.01 0.05 -4.34
CA ARG A 29 6.32 1.26 -4.80
C ARG A 29 7.23 2.45 -4.88
N ASN A 30 6.85 3.35 -5.77
CA ASN A 30 7.38 4.71 -5.86
C ASN A 30 6.20 5.70 -5.69
N GLY A 31 6.36 6.95 -6.13
CA GLY A 31 5.30 7.95 -6.05
C GLY A 31 4.08 7.68 -6.93
N GLU A 32 4.21 6.87 -7.98
CA GLU A 32 3.18 6.73 -9.03
C GLU A 32 2.65 5.31 -9.19
N SER A 33 3.47 4.31 -8.89
CA SER A 33 3.17 2.92 -9.18
C SER A 33 3.46 1.99 -8.01
N LEU A 34 2.74 0.88 -8.05
CA LEU A 34 2.89 -0.27 -7.18
C LEU A 34 3.16 -1.47 -8.08
N TRP A 35 4.17 -2.26 -7.75
CA TRP A 35 4.48 -3.47 -8.50
C TRP A 35 4.89 -4.62 -7.59
N ALA A 36 4.70 -5.83 -8.09
CA ALA A 36 5.18 -7.07 -7.50
C ALA A 36 5.97 -7.85 -8.56
N ARG A 37 6.72 -8.86 -8.12
CA ARG A 37 7.37 -9.81 -9.02
C ARG A 37 6.85 -11.21 -8.77
N GLU A 38 6.39 -11.84 -9.83
CA GLU A 38 5.88 -13.21 -9.82
C GLU A 38 6.53 -13.96 -10.98
N ASN A 39 7.16 -15.10 -10.70
CA ASN A 39 7.86 -15.91 -11.72
C ASN A 39 8.82 -15.10 -12.63
N GLY A 40 9.51 -14.11 -12.05
CA GLY A 40 10.45 -13.23 -12.75
C GLY A 40 9.80 -12.09 -13.57
N LYS A 41 8.48 -12.08 -13.71
CA LYS A 41 7.71 -11.03 -14.38
C LYS A 41 7.41 -9.89 -13.40
N ARG A 42 7.58 -8.64 -13.85
CA ARG A 42 7.11 -7.45 -13.12
C ARG A 42 5.64 -7.22 -13.46
N ILE A 43 4.81 -7.18 -12.44
CA ILE A 43 3.38 -6.89 -12.56
C ILE A 43 3.18 -5.55 -11.87
N GLU A 44 2.72 -4.57 -12.62
CA GLU A 44 2.72 -3.17 -12.20
C GLU A 44 1.38 -2.53 -12.48
N VAL A 45 0.94 -1.70 -11.54
CA VAL A 45 -0.25 -0.86 -11.66
C VAL A 45 0.11 0.57 -11.30
N LYS A 46 -0.53 1.54 -11.97
CA LYS A 46 -0.50 2.93 -11.53
C LYS A 46 -1.44 3.09 -10.34
N LEU A 47 -1.00 3.81 -9.32
CA LEU A 47 -1.83 4.10 -8.15
C LEU A 47 -3.07 4.89 -8.56
N MET A 48 -4.23 4.35 -8.20
CA MET A 48 -5.48 5.06 -8.40
C MET A 48 -5.45 6.39 -7.64
N GLY A 49 -5.76 7.49 -8.33
CA GLY A 49 -5.70 8.85 -7.79
C GLY A 49 -4.39 9.61 -8.04
N GLY A 50 -3.36 8.97 -8.60
CA GLY A 50 -2.13 9.63 -9.08
C GLY A 50 -1.00 9.72 -8.04
N HIS A 51 -0.13 10.72 -8.18
CA HIS A 51 1.20 10.79 -7.54
C HIS A 51 1.21 11.18 -6.05
N HIS A 52 0.05 11.47 -5.47
CA HIS A 52 -0.03 12.17 -4.18
C HIS A 52 -0.28 11.23 -2.99
N TYR A 53 -0.22 9.92 -3.19
CA TYR A 53 -0.50 8.91 -2.17
C TYR A 53 0.77 8.55 -1.42
N SER A 54 1.03 9.27 -0.33
CA SER A 54 2.24 9.14 0.46
C SER A 54 2.11 8.11 1.59
N ILE A 55 0.89 7.79 2.01
CA ILE A 55 0.60 6.88 3.13
C ILE A 55 0.12 5.56 2.55
N MET A 56 0.87 4.50 2.86
CA MET A 56 0.62 3.16 2.37
C MET A 56 1.02 2.14 3.44
N THR A 57 0.22 1.09 3.59
CA THR A 57 0.49 0.01 4.54
C THR A 57 0.09 -1.34 3.96
N ALA A 58 0.70 -2.40 4.46
CA ALA A 58 0.27 -3.77 4.23
C ALA A 58 -0.62 -4.21 5.39
N VAL A 59 -1.82 -4.72 5.09
CA VAL A 59 -2.76 -5.30 6.05
C VAL A 59 -3.33 -6.55 5.41
N GLU A 60 -3.20 -7.69 6.10
CA GLU A 60 -3.58 -9.01 5.56
C GLU A 60 -2.92 -9.25 4.18
N ASP A 61 -3.71 -9.66 3.19
CA ASP A 61 -3.29 -9.86 1.81
C ASP A 61 -3.53 -8.65 0.91
N SER A 62 -3.31 -7.44 1.44
CA SER A 62 -3.63 -6.21 0.71
C SER A 62 -2.75 -5.03 1.08
N ILE A 63 -2.64 -4.11 0.12
CA ILE A 63 -2.03 -2.80 0.33
C ILE A 63 -3.13 -1.76 0.44
N TYR A 64 -3.19 -1.04 1.56
CA TYR A 64 -4.08 0.10 1.74
C TYR A 64 -3.27 1.37 1.54
N TYR A 65 -3.84 2.34 0.82
CA TYR A 65 -3.16 3.60 0.56
C TYR A 65 -4.12 4.78 0.45
N GLY A 66 -3.61 5.96 0.79
CA GLY A 66 -4.40 7.18 0.87
C GLY A 66 -3.54 8.44 0.89
N SER A 67 -4.21 9.60 0.87
CA SER A 67 -3.56 10.88 1.18
C SER A 67 -4.53 11.83 1.89
N ASN A 68 -4.00 12.58 2.86
CA ASN A 68 -4.77 13.62 3.55
C ASN A 68 -5.20 14.75 2.59
N TRP A 69 -4.46 14.95 1.48
CA TRP A 69 -4.80 15.95 0.49
C TRP A 69 -5.97 15.54 -0.42
N LYS A 70 -5.97 14.33 -0.99
CA LYS A 70 -7.07 13.84 -1.83
C LYS A 70 -8.29 13.39 -1.04
N ARG A 71 -8.12 13.11 0.26
CA ARG A 71 -9.18 12.64 1.16
C ARG A 71 -9.88 11.37 0.68
N LYS A 72 -9.12 10.40 0.17
CA LYS A 72 -9.62 9.13 -0.35
C LYS A 72 -8.74 7.98 0.11
N ILE A 73 -9.38 6.83 0.36
CA ILE A 73 -8.73 5.56 0.70
C ILE A 73 -8.96 4.57 -0.43
N TYR A 74 -7.90 3.86 -0.78
CA TYR A 74 -7.87 2.82 -1.78
C TYR A 74 -7.25 1.55 -1.21
N ARG A 75 -7.49 0.44 -1.91
CA ARG A 75 -6.91 -0.86 -1.65
C ARG A 75 -6.32 -1.41 -2.94
N ALA A 76 -5.16 -2.05 -2.87
CA ALA A 76 -4.60 -2.85 -3.94
C ALA A 76 -4.48 -4.30 -3.49
N VAL A 77 -4.84 -5.22 -4.37
CA VAL A 77 -4.79 -6.67 -4.15
C VAL A 77 -4.00 -7.29 -5.29
N PHE A 78 -3.05 -8.16 -4.94
CA PHE A 78 -2.41 -9.01 -5.94
C PHE A 78 -3.29 -10.21 -6.22
N ILE A 79 -3.65 -10.41 -7.49
CA ILE A 79 -4.34 -11.60 -7.96
C ILE A 79 -3.35 -12.35 -8.86
N PRO A 80 -2.64 -13.34 -8.29
CA PRO A 80 -1.70 -14.12 -9.07
C PRO A 80 -2.39 -14.81 -10.26
N PRO A 81 -1.68 -15.00 -11.39
CA PRO A 81 -0.25 -14.72 -11.55
C PRO A 81 0.06 -13.35 -12.16
N ASP A 82 -0.95 -12.52 -12.48
CA ASP A 82 -0.76 -11.51 -13.54
C ASP A 82 -1.27 -10.10 -13.25
N VAL A 83 -2.05 -9.88 -12.20
CA VAL A 83 -2.71 -8.57 -12.01
C VAL A 83 -2.60 -8.05 -10.58
N ILE A 84 -2.40 -6.74 -10.47
CA ILE A 84 -2.66 -5.99 -9.25
C ILE A 84 -3.92 -5.17 -9.51
N GLU A 85 -5.01 -5.51 -8.82
CA GLU A 85 -6.25 -4.74 -8.91
C GLU A 85 -6.26 -3.66 -7.84
N THR A 86 -6.73 -2.47 -8.22
CA THR A 86 -6.90 -1.34 -7.30
C THR A 86 -8.38 -1.00 -7.17
N TYR A 87 -8.81 -0.71 -5.95
CA TYR A 87 -10.19 -0.39 -5.62
C TYR A 87 -10.25 0.92 -4.83
N TYR A 88 -11.20 1.78 -5.19
CA TYR A 88 -11.63 2.87 -4.31
C TYR A 88 -12.49 2.29 -3.18
N LEU A 89 -12.16 2.62 -1.94
CA LEU A 89 -12.92 2.17 -0.78
C LEU A 89 -13.91 3.25 -0.31
N ARG A 90 -13.39 4.42 0.05
CA ARG A 90 -14.19 5.53 0.59
C ARG A 90 -13.43 6.85 0.60
N ASP A 91 -14.17 7.93 0.84
CA ASP A 91 -13.62 9.22 1.22
C ASP A 91 -13.17 9.21 2.69
N LEU A 92 -12.21 10.07 3.04
CA LEU A 92 -11.93 10.39 4.44
C LEU A 92 -13.06 11.25 4.99
N LEU A 93 -13.52 10.95 6.20
CA LEU A 93 -14.48 11.80 6.91
C LEU A 93 -13.89 13.19 7.13
N LYS A 94 -14.69 14.25 7.19
CA LYS A 94 -14.20 15.65 7.21
C LYS A 94 -13.00 15.91 8.15
N ASP A 95 -13.04 15.35 9.36
CA ASP A 95 -12.04 15.59 10.41
C ASP A 95 -11.12 14.38 10.63
N GLU A 96 -11.16 13.41 9.72
CA GLU A 96 -10.29 12.24 9.72
C GLU A 96 -8.94 12.55 9.07
N ASN A 97 -7.89 11.99 9.64
CA ASN A 97 -6.53 12.05 9.11
C ASN A 97 -5.94 10.65 9.00
N LEU A 98 -5.20 10.43 7.91
CA LEU A 98 -4.38 9.27 7.70
C LEU A 98 -3.00 9.48 8.30
N HIS A 99 -2.46 8.41 8.86
CA HIS A 99 -1.12 8.33 9.43
C HIS A 99 -0.34 7.16 8.85
N GLN A 100 0.98 7.21 9.02
CA GLN A 100 1.85 6.08 8.66
C GLN A 100 1.41 4.80 9.40
N GLY A 101 1.68 3.64 8.78
CA GLY A 101 1.21 2.35 9.28
C GLY A 101 -0.26 2.04 8.96
N GLY A 102 -0.96 2.93 8.23
CA GLY A 102 -2.36 2.72 7.83
C GLY A 102 -3.39 3.07 8.90
N LEU A 103 -2.96 3.79 9.93
CA LEU A 103 -3.84 4.24 11.00
C LEU A 103 -4.67 5.43 10.53
N CYS A 104 -5.92 5.46 10.95
CA CYS A 104 -6.78 6.61 10.81
C CYS A 104 -6.98 7.27 12.17
N SER A 105 -7.21 8.58 12.19
CA SER A 105 -7.59 9.26 13.42
C SER A 105 -8.66 10.30 13.17
N ILE A 106 -9.53 10.53 14.15
CA ILE A 106 -10.51 11.62 14.13
C ILE A 106 -10.44 12.42 15.43
N VAL A 107 -10.62 13.74 15.35
CA VAL A 107 -10.78 14.59 16.54
C VAL A 107 -12.25 14.81 16.79
N SER A 108 -12.73 14.45 17.98
CA SER A 108 -14.13 14.61 18.40
C SER A 108 -14.18 15.02 19.87
N ASP A 109 -14.95 16.07 20.17
CA ASP A 109 -15.08 16.64 21.52
C ASP A 109 -13.73 16.95 22.20
N GLY A 110 -12.77 17.45 21.42
CA GLY A 110 -11.42 17.78 21.88
C GLY A 110 -10.49 16.57 22.10
N ASN A 111 -10.96 15.35 21.85
CA ASN A 111 -10.17 14.12 22.01
C ASN A 111 -9.77 13.53 20.65
N LEU A 112 -8.59 12.91 20.59
CA LEU A 112 -8.09 12.19 19.41
C LEU A 112 -8.41 10.70 19.53
N TYR A 113 -9.13 10.16 18.58
CA TYR A 113 -9.43 8.73 18.47
C TYR A 113 -8.64 8.14 17.30
N ILE A 114 -7.89 7.07 17.53
CA ILE A 114 -7.12 6.34 16.52
C ILE A 114 -7.78 4.98 16.30
N TYR A 115 -7.91 4.56 15.05
CA TYR A 115 -8.53 3.30 14.65
C TYR A 115 -7.94 2.76 13.35
#